data_AF-A0A5N9H8G7-F1
#
_entry.id   AF-A0A5N9H8G7-F1
#
_cell.length_a   1.000
_cell.length_b   1.000
_cell.length_c   1.000
_cell.angle_alpha   90.00
_cell.angle_beta   90.00
_cell.angle_gamma   90.00
#
_symmetry.space_group_name_H-M   'P 1'
#
loop_
_entity.id
_entity.type
_entity.pdbx_description
1 polymer ?
#
loop_
_entity_poly.entity_id
_entity_poly.type
_entity_poly.pdbx_seq_one_letter_code
_entity_poly.pdbx_strand_id
1 'polypeptide(L)' 'MELKAVCDRDGDRSRRFGALYEADAVFTDYEEMLANADIDAVATLTPHERHAEQVLMAVNTANTF' A
#
# COMPACT_ATOMS: atom_id res chain seq x y z
N MET A 1 2.53 -13.97 -7.81
CA MET A 1 2.13 -12.72 -7.12
C MET A 1 2.77 -12.80 -5.75
N GLU A 2 3.53 -11.79 -5.39
CA GLU A 2 4.29 -11.67 -4.14
C GLU A 2 3.81 -10.40 -3.43
N LEU A 3 3.73 -10.42 -2.11
CA LEU A 3 3.31 -9.27 -1.32
C LEU A 3 4.55 -8.45 -0.96
N LYS A 4 4.80 -7.35 -1.67
CA LYS A 4 5.99 -6.53 -1.45
C LYS A 4 5.82 -5.53 -0.31
N ALA A 5 4.61 -4.98 -0.15
CA ALA A 5 4.34 -3.97 0.86
C ALA A 5 2.92 -4.08 1.44
N VAL A 6 2.78 -3.67 2.70
CA VAL A 6 1.49 -3.54 3.39
C VAL A 6 1.38 -2.14 3.99
N CYS A 7 0.27 -1.46 3.78
CA CYS A 7 -0.02 -0.16 4.40
C CYS A 7 -1.33 -0.20 5.17
N ASP A 8 -1.27 0.22 6.44
CA ASP A 8 -2.45 0.52 7.26
C ASP A 8 -2.09 1.67 8.19
N ARG A 9 -3.03 2.59 8.43
CA ARG A 9 -2.85 3.69 9.39
C ARG A 9 -2.64 3.17 10.82
N ASP A 10 -3.17 1.99 11.13
CA ASP A 10 -2.85 1.24 12.34
C ASP A 10 -1.61 0.37 12.10
N GLY A 11 -0.47 0.85 12.59
CA GLY A 11 0.82 0.18 12.39
C GLY A 11 0.90 -1.23 12.97
N ASP A 12 0.09 -1.57 13.97
CA ASP A 12 0.07 -2.94 14.51
C ASP A 12 -0.63 -3.90 13.56
N ARG A 13 -1.67 -3.43 12.86
CA ARG A 13 -2.34 -4.22 11.81
C ARG A 13 -1.42 -4.44 10.62
N SER A 14 -0.75 -3.40 10.12
CA SER A 14 0.16 -3.54 8.99
C SER A 14 1.34 -4.46 9.32
N ARG A 15 1.95 -4.31 10.51
CA ARG A 15 3.00 -5.22 10.99
C ARG A 15 2.53 -6.66 11.11
N ARG A 16 1.35 -6.91 11.70
CA ARG A 16 0.82 -8.27 11.86
C ARG A 16 0.52 -8.92 10.51
N PHE A 17 -0.10 -8.19 9.59
CA PHE A 17 -0.42 -8.71 8.27
C PHE A 17 0.85 -8.93 7.44
N GLY A 18 1.79 -7.98 7.47
CA GLY A 18 3.09 -8.11 6.83
C GLY A 18 3.88 -9.32 7.35
N ALA A 19 3.88 -9.57 8.66
CA ALA A 19 4.51 -10.76 9.24
C ALA A 19 3.81 -12.07 8.86
N LEU A 20 2.48 -12.07 8.74
CA LEU A 20 1.70 -13.26 8.37
C LEU A 20 1.94 -13.71 6.92
N TYR A 21 2.18 -12.75 6.03
CA TYR A 21 2.33 -12.98 4.59
C TYR A 21 3.73 -12.65 4.07
N GLU A 22 4.69 -12.47 4.98
CA GLU A 22 6.11 -12.24 4.69
C GLU A 22 6.35 -11.06 3.73
N ALA A 23 5.69 -9.92 3.98
CA ALA A 23 5.90 -8.72 3.18
C ALA A 23 7.28 -8.10 3.42
N ASP A 24 7.94 -7.64 2.35
CA ASP A 24 9.27 -7.01 2.42
C ASP A 24 9.26 -5.72 3.24
N ALA A 25 8.16 -4.96 3.18
CA ALA A 25 8.02 -3.68 3.86
C ALA A 25 6.62 -3.44 4.44
N VAL A 26 6.57 -2.64 5.49
CA VAL A 26 5.32 -2.19 6.12
C VAL A 26 5.33 -0.67 6.27
N PHE A 27 4.19 -0.05 5.96
CA PHE A 27 4.00 1.38 5.95
C PHE A 27 2.77 1.76 6.80
N THR A 28 2.76 3.02 7.25
CA THR A 28 1.59 3.65 7.88
C THR A 28 1.08 4.85 7.11
N ASP A 29 1.77 5.22 6.03
CA ASP A 29 1.43 6.30 5.11
C ASP A 29 1.37 5.74 3.68
N TYR A 30 0.27 6.03 2.98
CA TYR A 30 0.01 5.48 1.66
C TYR A 30 0.82 6.17 0.56
N GLU A 31 1.05 7.48 0.68
CA GLU A 31 1.85 8.24 -0.30
C GLU A 31 3.32 7.82 -0.20
N GLU A 32 3.82 7.65 1.02
CA GLU A 32 5.16 7.12 1.27
C GLU A 32 5.32 5.71 0.68
N MET A 33 4.33 4.83 0.87
CA MET A 33 4.35 3.49 0.28
C MET A 33 4.39 3.57 -1.26
N LEU A 34 3.52 4.37 -1.88
CA LEU A 34 3.49 4.49 -3.35
C LEU A 34 4.80 5.03 -3.93
N ALA A 35 5.50 5.90 -3.19
CA ALA A 35 6.75 6.50 -3.66
C ALA A 35 7.99 5.61 -3.46
N ASN A 36 7.98 4.71 -2.46
CA ASN A 36 9.17 3.99 -2.02
C ASN A 36 9.09 2.46 -2.11
N ALA A 37 7.89 1.89 -2.22
CA ALA A 37 7.73 0.45 -2.32
C ALA A 37 8.04 -0.04 -3.74
N ASP A 38 8.73 -1.18 -3.82
CA ASP A 38 8.96 -1.92 -5.05
C ASP A 38 7.70 -2.74 -5.41
N ILE A 39 6.70 -2.06 -5.99
CA ILE A 39 5.37 -2.63 -6.28
C ILE A 39 4.92 -2.35 -7.72
N ASP A 40 4.34 -3.37 -8.37
CA ASP A 40 3.71 -3.22 -9.70
C ASP A 40 2.22 -2.84 -9.63
N ALA A 41 1.55 -3.16 -8.52
CA ALA A 41 0.11 -3.00 -8.36
C ALA A 41 -0.29 -2.86 -6.88
N VAL A 42 -1.47 -2.30 -6.63
CA VAL A 42 -2.06 -2.15 -5.29
C VAL A 42 -3.44 -2.83 -5.23
N ALA A 43 -3.69 -3.54 -4.13
CA ALA A 43 -5.02 -3.97 -3.74
C ALA A 43 -5.58 -3.05 -2.65
N THR A 44 -6.73 -2.43 -2.89
CA THR A 44 -7.37 -1.50 -1.94
C THR A 44 -8.37 -2.24 -1.05
N LEU A 45 -8.07 -2.34 0.25
CA LEU A 45 -8.93 -2.94 1.29
C LEU A 45 -9.30 -1.94 2.40
N THR A 46 -9.35 -0.66 2.04
CA THR A 46 -9.70 0.44 2.95
C THR A 46 -11.21 0.68 2.96
N PRO A 47 -11.75 1.61 3.77
CA PRO A 47 -13.15 2.00 3.66
C PRO A 47 -13.51 2.49 2.25
N HIS A 48 -14.68 2.09 1.76
CA HIS A 48 -15.14 2.31 0.38
C HIS A 48 -15.01 3.76 -0.11
N GLU A 49 -15.25 4.73 0.78
CA GLU A 49 -15.20 6.16 0.49
C GLU A 49 -13.80 6.65 0.09
N ARG A 50 -12.75 5.90 0.44
CA ARG A 50 -11.35 6.22 0.10
C ARG A 50 -10.86 5.56 -1.18
N HIS A 51 -11.59 4.57 -1.71
CA HIS A 51 -11.12 3.78 -2.85
C HIS A 51 -10.83 4.66 -4.07
N ALA A 52 -11.74 5.58 -4.42
CA ALA A 52 -11.59 6.42 -5.60
C ALA A 52 -10.33 7.29 -5.53
N GLU A 53 -10.13 7.97 -4.39
CA GLU A 53 -8.95 8.80 -4.13
C GLU A 53 -7.66 7.98 -4.19
N GLN A 54 -7.61 6.82 -3.50
CA GLN A 54 -6.39 6.00 -3.43
C GLN A 54 -6.04 5.32 -4.76
N VAL A 55 -7.03 4.96 -5.57
CA VAL A 55 -6.80 4.43 -6.92
C VAL A 55 -6.26 5.54 -7.83
N LEU A 56 -6.83 6.75 -7.76
CA LEU A 56 -6.32 7.89 -8.53
C LEU A 56 -4.89 8.24 -8.11
N MET A 57 -4.56 8.22 -6.82
CA MET A 57 -3.19 8.39 -6.33
C MET A 57 -2.24 7.36 -6.93
N ALA A 58 -2.57 6.06 -6.84
CA ALA A 58 -1.72 4.99 -7.37
C ALA A 58 -1.49 5.12 -8.88
N VAL A 59 -2.55 5.42 -9.64
CA VAL A 59 -2.46 5.62 -11.10
C VAL A 59 -1.62 6.85 -11.45
N ASN A 60 -1.75 7.94 -10.71
CA ASN A 60 -1.00 9.17 -10.98
C ASN A 60 0.48 9.05 -10.62
N THR A 61 0.82 8.40 -9.50
CA THR A 61 2.21 8.16 -9.10
C THR A 61 2.93 7.30 -10.14
N ALA A 62 2.27 6.26 -10.67
CA ALA A 62 2.85 5.39 -11.70
C ALA A 62 3.14 6.09 -13.04
N ASN A 63 2.57 7.28 -13.28
CA ASN A 63 2.75 8.05 -14.51
C ASN A 63 3.77 9.20 -14.39
N THR A 64 4.48 9.30 -13.26
CA THR A 64 5.50 10.33 -13.04
C THR A 64 6.87 9.77 -13.44
N PHE A 65 7.36 10.13 -14.64
CA PHE A 65 8.71 9.80 -15.14
C PHE A 65 9.74 10.88 -14.79
#